data_AF-A0A7S1DIE4-F1
#
_entry.id   AF-A0A7S1DIE4-F1
#
_cell.length_a   1.000
_cell.length_b   1.000
_cell.length_c   1.000
_cell.angle_alpha   90.00
_cell.angle_beta   90.00
_cell.angle_gamma   90.00
#
_symmetry.space_group_name_H-M   'P 1'
#
loop_
_entity.id
_entity.type
_entity.pdbx_description
1 polymer ?
#
loop_
_entity_poly.entity_id
_entity_poly.type
_entity_poly.pdbx_seq_one_letter_code
_entity_poly.pdbx_strand_id
1 'polypeptide(L)'
;GLDLEVVTRCCVTLSGATVPEGLQDALEVPLEGRSGRVSGPTGGSATVCYFVDDMHLPLQDAQGEQPALELLRHVLDRGNWFDRDLCTERTIHKCSFIS
;
A
#
# COMPACT_ATOMS: atom_id res chain seq x y z
N GLY A 1 -10.81 2.83 -29.88
CA GLY A 1 -10.98 3.92 -28.90
C GLY A 1 -10.06 3.59 -27.75
N LEU A 2 -9.21 4.53 -27.35
CA LEU A 2 -8.42 4.34 -26.13
C LEU A 2 -9.42 4.36 -24.98
N ASP A 3 -9.65 3.20 -24.36
CA ASP A 3 -10.27 3.19 -23.05
C ASP A 3 -9.38 4.07 -22.17
N LEU A 4 -9.91 5.20 -21.74
CA LEU A 4 -9.26 6.01 -20.71
C LEU A 4 -9.36 5.18 -19.44
N GLU A 5 -8.34 4.36 -19.20
CA GLU A 5 -8.27 3.54 -18.00
C GLU A 5 -8.43 4.46 -16.78
N VAL A 6 -9.50 4.26 -16.01
CA VAL A 6 -9.77 5.07 -14.83
C VAL A 6 -8.73 4.69 -13.77
N VAL A 7 -7.89 5.66 -13.40
CA VAL A 7 -6.82 5.48 -12.41
C VAL A 7 -7.13 6.29 -11.16
N THR A 8 -7.14 5.63 -10.02
CA THR A 8 -7.17 6.29 -8.71
C THR A 8 -5.75 6.69 -8.33
N ARG A 9 -5.52 7.96 -8.00
CA ARG A 9 -4.21 8.46 -7.56
C ARG A 9 -4.22 8.70 -6.06
N CYS A 10 -3.23 8.19 -5.36
CA CYS A 10 -3.11 8.31 -3.90
C CYS A 10 -1.72 8.83 -3.54
N CYS A 11 -1.67 9.95 -2.82
CA CYS A 11 -0.44 10.45 -2.23
C CYS A 11 -0.27 9.88 -0.83
N VAL A 12 0.90 9.32 -0.55
CA VAL A 12 1.28 8.78 0.75
C VAL A 12 2.60 9.44 1.17
N THR A 13 2.52 10.40 2.08
CA THR A 13 3.70 11.10 2.60
C THR A 13 4.16 10.42 3.88
N LEU A 14 5.40 9.91 3.88
CA LEU A 14 5.97 9.30 5.07
C LEU A 14 6.55 10.37 6.00
N SER A 15 6.54 10.11 7.30
CA SER A 15 7.07 11.01 8.32
C SER A 15 7.78 10.21 9.41
N GLY A 16 8.48 10.90 10.32
CA GLY A 16 9.08 10.25 11.49
C GLY A 16 8.06 9.56 12.40
N ALA A 17 6.78 9.94 12.35
CA ALA A 17 5.71 9.31 13.12
C ALA A 17 5.03 8.15 12.37
N THR A 18 5.40 7.86 11.13
CA THR A 18 4.77 6.81 10.34
C THR A 18 5.23 5.43 10.84
N VAL A 19 4.27 4.67 11.36
CA VAL A 19 4.44 3.27 11.79
C VAL A 19 3.86 2.30 10.75
N PRO A 20 4.25 1.01 10.75
CA PRO A 20 3.77 0.03 9.77
C PRO A 20 2.25 -0.03 9.68
N GLU A 21 1.57 0.05 10.82
CA GLU A 21 0.11 -0.03 10.89
C GLU A 21 -0.54 1.12 10.15
N GLY A 22 -0.06 2.35 10.38
CA GLY A 22 -0.58 3.55 9.73
C GLY A 22 -0.26 3.58 8.23
N LEU A 23 0.87 3.02 7.81
CA LEU A 23 1.19 2.87 6.39
C LEU A 23 0.23 1.87 5.72
N GLN A 24 0.00 0.71 6.33
CA GLN A 24 -0.94 -0.28 5.82
C GLN A 24 -2.34 0.33 5.69
N ASP A 25 -2.80 1.04 6.72
CA ASP A 25 -4.11 1.71 6.71
C ASP A 25 -4.22 2.69 5.55
N ALA A 26 -3.19 3.52 5.33
CA ALA A 26 -3.16 4.49 4.24
C ALA A 26 -3.20 3.84 2.84
N LEU A 27 -2.50 2.71 2.67
CA LEU A 27 -2.50 1.94 1.43
C LEU A 27 -3.80 1.13 1.22
N GLU A 28 -4.55 0.84 2.28
CA GLU A 28 -5.82 0.13 2.17
C GLU A 28 -6.99 1.05 1.75
N VAL A 29 -6.92 2.37 2.02
CA VAL A 29 -8.00 3.33 1.73
C VAL A 29 -8.57 3.23 0.30
N PRO A 30 -7.78 3.20 -0.78
CA PRO A 30 -8.31 3.15 -2.14
C PRO A 30 -8.64 1.73 -2.63
N LEU A 31 -8.63 0.73 -1.73
CA LEU A 31 -8.83 -0.67 -2.07
C LEU A 31 -10.13 -1.22 -1.47
N GLU A 32 -10.79 -2.10 -2.22
CA GLU A 32 -11.95 -2.85 -1.76
C GLU A 32 -11.73 -4.35 -1.95
N GLY A 33 -12.33 -5.13 -1.05
CA GLY A 33 -12.38 -6.57 -1.18
C GLY A 33 -13.14 -6.99 -2.45
N ARG A 34 -12.55 -7.91 -3.21
CA ARG A 34 -13.13 -8.41 -4.47
C ARG A 34 -13.66 -9.83 -4.35
N SER A 35 -12.77 -10.77 -4.03
CA SER A 35 -13.12 -12.19 -3.88
C SER A 35 -12.08 -12.86 -2.99
N GLY A 36 -12.54 -13.69 -2.05
CA GLY A 36 -11.66 -14.38 -1.12
C GLY A 36 -10.69 -13.43 -0.41
N ARG A 37 -9.40 -13.62 -0.66
CA ARG A 37 -8.28 -12.85 -0.08
C ARG A 37 -7.72 -11.78 -1.03
N VAL A 38 -8.49 -11.35 -2.00
CA VAL A 38 -8.05 -10.38 -3.03
C VAL A 38 -8.67 -9.01 -2.79
N SER A 39 -7.81 -7.99 -2.75
CA SER A 39 -8.19 -6.57 -2.77
C SER A 39 -7.74 -5.91 -4.07
N GLY A 40 -8.52 -4.93 -4.53
CA GLY A 40 -8.21 -4.15 -5.72
C GLY A 40 -8.82 -2.75 -5.67
N PRO A 41 -8.62 -1.92 -6.71
CA PRO A 41 -9.07 -0.53 -6.74
C PRO A 41 -10.57 -0.39 -6.46
N THR A 42 -11.00 0.63 -5.72
CA THR A 42 -12.42 0.92 -5.43
C THR A 42 -13.18 1.48 -6.65
N GLY A 43 -14.51 1.33 -6.64
CA GLY A 43 -15.41 2.20 -7.42
C GLY A 43 -15.27 2.12 -8.94
N GLY A 44 -14.96 0.94 -9.49
CA GLY A 44 -14.82 0.74 -10.94
C GLY A 44 -13.51 1.29 -11.53
N SER A 45 -12.62 1.81 -10.69
CA SER A 45 -11.25 2.14 -11.08
C SER A 45 -10.52 0.88 -11.53
N ALA A 46 -9.73 1.01 -12.58
CA ALA A 46 -8.99 -0.09 -13.15
C ALA A 46 -7.64 -0.29 -12.43
N THR A 47 -7.02 0.79 -11.93
CA THR A 47 -5.70 0.75 -11.28
C THR A 47 -5.60 1.81 -10.17
N VAL A 48 -4.92 1.51 -9.06
CA VAL A 48 -4.47 2.50 -8.08
C VAL A 48 -3.00 2.83 -8.32
N CYS A 49 -2.66 4.11 -8.35
CA CYS A 49 -1.29 4.60 -8.42
C CYS A 49 -0.93 5.35 -7.12
N TYR A 50 -0.02 4.79 -6.34
CA TYR A 50 0.52 5.41 -5.14
C TYR A 50 1.74 6.27 -5.49
N PHE A 51 1.72 7.51 -5.03
CA PHE A 51 2.85 8.43 -5.01
C PHE A 51 3.37 8.47 -3.58
N VAL A 52 4.55 7.89 -3.35
CA VAL A 52 5.14 7.77 -2.02
C VAL A 52 6.23 8.81 -1.84
N ASP A 53 5.97 9.81 -1.00
CA ASP A 53 6.90 10.90 -0.71
C ASP A 53 7.63 10.67 0.61
N ASP A 54 8.76 11.37 0.80
CA ASP A 54 9.50 11.45 2.06
C ASP A 54 9.99 10.10 2.62
N MET A 55 10.36 9.15 1.74
CA MET A 55 10.88 7.83 2.14
C MET A 55 12.12 7.85 3.05
N HIS A 56 12.78 8.99 3.20
CA HIS A 56 13.93 9.18 4.09
C HIS A 56 13.55 9.52 5.55
N LEU A 57 12.28 9.84 5.82
CA LEU A 57 11.83 10.32 7.13
C LEU A 57 11.43 9.27 8.18
N PRO A 58 10.97 8.04 7.85
CA PRO A 58 10.58 7.07 8.87
C PRO A 58 11.66 6.84 9.92
N LEU A 59 11.27 6.81 11.21
CA LEU A 59 12.22 6.59 12.29
C LEU A 59 12.72 5.15 12.33
N GLN A 60 13.96 4.99 12.78
CA GLN A 60 14.54 3.68 13.10
C GLN A 60 14.06 3.20 14.46
N ASP A 61 13.88 1.89 14.61
CA ASP A 61 13.67 1.24 15.90
C ASP A 61 14.99 1.07 16.68
N ALA A 62 14.92 0.43 17.85
CA ALA A 62 16.08 0.21 18.70
C ALA A 62 17.16 -0.69 18.06
N GLN A 63 16.79 -1.44 17.02
CA GLN A 63 17.66 -2.34 16.27
C GLN A 63 18.22 -1.67 15.01
N GLY A 64 17.80 -0.44 14.71
CA GLY A 64 18.23 0.31 13.52
C GLY A 64 17.41 0.00 12.27
N GLU A 65 16.31 -0.75 12.41
CA GLU A 65 15.42 -1.08 11.29
C GLU A 65 14.38 0.02 11.08
N GLN A 66 13.82 0.14 9.87
CA GLN A 66 12.71 1.05 9.57
C GLN A 66 11.46 0.24 9.19
N PRO A 67 10.67 -0.23 10.16
CA PRO A 67 9.59 -1.19 9.92
C PRO A 67 8.57 -0.75 8.84
N ALA A 68 8.27 0.56 8.75
CA ALA A 68 7.37 1.09 7.73
C ALA A 68 7.94 0.92 6.31
N LEU A 69 9.24 1.13 6.11
CA LEU A 69 9.88 0.93 4.81
C LEU A 69 10.00 -0.56 4.48
N GLU A 70 10.21 -1.42 5.47
CA GLU A 70 10.21 -2.87 5.28
C GLU A 70 8.84 -3.38 4.84
N LEU A 71 7.76 -2.85 5.41
CA LEU A 71 6.40 -3.15 4.95
C LEU A 71 6.17 -2.66 3.51
N LEU A 72 6.61 -1.43 3.17
CA LEU A 72 6.49 -0.92 1.81
C LEU A 72 7.25 -1.82 0.82
N ARG A 73 8.49 -2.18 1.15
CA ARG A 73 9.31 -3.10 0.35
C ARG A 73 8.64 -4.46 0.20
N HIS A 74 8.08 -5.02 1.28
CA HIS A 74 7.34 -6.27 1.23
C HIS A 74 6.19 -6.23 0.22
N VAL A 75 5.40 -5.15 0.25
CA VAL A 75 4.28 -4.93 -0.67
C VAL A 75 4.75 -4.81 -2.12
N LEU A 76 5.84 -4.07 -2.36
CA LEU A 76 6.42 -3.93 -3.70
C LEU A 76 6.93 -5.26 -4.26
N ASP A 77 7.55 -6.08 -3.41
CA ASP A 77 8.15 -7.35 -3.82
C ASP A 77 7.11 -8.48 -3.99
N ARG A 78 6.09 -8.51 -3.12
CA ARG A 78 5.17 -9.65 -3.00
C ARG A 78 3.77 -9.38 -3.53
N GLY A 79 3.37 -8.11 -3.63
CA GLY A 79 2.00 -7.75 -4.02
C GLY A 79 0.96 -8.24 -3.02
N ASN A 80 1.30 -8.29 -1.74
CA ASN A 80 0.40 -8.71 -0.66
C ASN A 80 0.74 -8.01 0.67
N TRP A 81 -0.15 -8.19 1.64
CA TRP A 81 0.12 -8.01 3.06
C TRP A 81 -0.69 -9.02 3.87
N PHE A 82 -0.51 -9.05 5.17
CA PHE A 82 -1.30 -9.89 6.07
C PHE A 82 -2.38 -9.07 6.75
N ASP A 83 -3.57 -9.65 6.84
CA ASP A 83 -4.61 -9.18 7.75
C ASP A 83 -4.10 -9.29 9.19
N ARG A 84 -4.12 -8.17 9.92
CA ARG A 84 -3.51 -8.07 11.26
C ARG A 84 -4.32 -8.82 12.33
N ASP A 85 -5.61 -9.06 12.09
CA ASP A 85 -6.49 -9.74 13.06
C ASP A 85 -6.61 -11.23 12.75
N LEU A 86 -6.78 -11.57 11.47
CA LEU A 86 -7.01 -12.93 11.01
C LEU A 86 -5.71 -13.68 10.70
N CYS A 87 -4.57 -12.99 10.63
CA CYS A 87 -3.28 -13.53 10.20
C CYS A 87 -3.36 -14.26 8.85
N THR A 88 -4.24 -13.78 7.97
CA THR A 88 -4.42 -14.31 6.63
C THR A 88 -3.78 -13.39 5.61
N GLU A 89 -3.05 -13.96 4.66
CA GLU A 89 -2.55 -13.24 3.50
C GLU A 89 -3.71 -12.58 2.71
N ARG A 90 -3.47 -11.35 2.24
CA ARG A 90 -4.35 -10.59 1.36
C ARG A 90 -3.54 -10.09 0.17
N THR A 91 -3.85 -10.59 -1.02
CA THR A 91 -3.21 -10.18 -2.27
C THR A 91 -3.81 -8.88 -2.76
N ILE A 92 -2.96 -7.95 -3.18
CA ILE A 92 -3.36 -6.68 -3.79
C ILE A 92 -3.10 -6.70 -5.29
N HIS A 93 -4.14 -6.36 -6.05
CA HIS A 93 -4.08 -6.34 -7.50
C HIS A 93 -4.17 -4.93 -8.06
N LYS A 94 -3.60 -4.75 -9.25
CA LYS A 94 -3.70 -3.52 -10.05
C LYS A 94 -3.30 -2.27 -9.27
N CYS A 95 -2.16 -2.35 -8.60
CA CYS A 95 -1.51 -1.25 -7.90
C CYS A 95 -0.16 -0.95 -8.56
N SER A 96 0.15 0.33 -8.73
CA SER A 96 1.48 0.81 -9.11
C SER A 96 2.00 1.78 -8.06
N PHE A 97 3.32 1.83 -7.89
CA PHE A 97 3.98 2.72 -6.94
C PHE A 97 5.00 3.57 -7.69
N ILE A 98 5.03 4.86 -7.36
CA ILE A 98 5.95 5.85 -7.91
C ILE A 98 6.49 6.65 -6.73
N SER A 99 7.78 6.97 -6.76
CA SER A 99 8.45 7.90 -5.85
C SER A 99 9.08 9.02 -6.65
#